data_AF-A0A523UC09-F1
#
_entry.id   AF-A0A523UC09-F1
#
_cell.length_a   1.000
_cell.length_b   1.000
_cell.length_c   1.000
_cell.angle_alpha   90.00
_cell.angle_beta   90.00
_cell.angle_gamma   90.00
#
_symmetry.space_group_name_H-M   'P 1'
#
loop_
_entity.id
_entity.type
_entity.pdbx_description
1 polymer ?
#
loop_
_entity_poly.entity_id
_entity_poly.type
_entity_poly.pdbx_seq_one_letter_code
_entity_poly.pdbx_strand_id
1 'polypeptide(L)'
;MNNGNPSERSDLGENIGLAFRYIQQIFKETAQLMRKLDGLMGKDWRPTYGNRTTRDVTSHIDDPDYWLVEASFRIYDSTNEPNTKKGITVVYWGENIDQPILIVGKMDYILDSTTQRPKRQHHWDLWDAWFERDYEERKTDGTVYQVKYEREDDYVEEARVFAIPLISIQSEDDIKTRVYDKLINL
;
A
#
# COMPACT_ATOMS: atom_id res chain seq x y z
N MET A 1 -36.13 17.01 12.18
CA MET A 1 -35.64 15.73 12.75
C MET A 1 -36.67 14.67 12.42
N ASN A 2 -36.29 13.65 11.65
CA ASN A 2 -37.21 12.65 11.13
C ASN A 2 -37.50 11.60 12.22
N ASN A 3 -38.76 11.45 12.60
CA ASN A 3 -39.22 10.47 13.60
C ASN A 3 -39.36 9.09 12.97
N GLY A 4 -38.24 8.52 12.53
CA GLY A 4 -38.16 7.13 12.05
C GLY A 4 -38.54 6.13 13.14
N ASN A 5 -39.11 5.00 12.72
CA ASN A 5 -39.68 3.95 13.57
C ASN A 5 -38.60 3.38 14.53
N PRO A 6 -38.87 3.17 15.83
CA PRO A 6 -37.86 2.68 16.78
C PRO A 6 -37.16 1.38 16.37
N SER A 7 -37.84 0.48 15.63
CA SER A 7 -37.24 -0.74 15.08
C SER A 7 -36.19 -0.44 14.01
N GLU A 8 -36.47 0.49 13.09
CA GLU A 8 -35.55 0.90 12.01
C GLU A 8 -34.28 1.58 12.56
N ARG A 9 -34.39 2.27 13.70
CA ARG A 9 -33.24 2.86 14.40
C ARG A 9 -32.35 1.82 15.07
N SER A 10 -32.93 0.73 15.58
CA SER A 10 -32.19 -0.41 16.12
C SER A 10 -31.37 -1.08 15.02
N ASP A 11 -32.00 -1.32 13.87
CA ASP A 11 -31.38 -1.95 12.70
C ASP A 11 -30.24 -1.08 12.14
N LEU A 12 -30.41 0.24 12.10
CA LEU A 12 -29.35 1.17 11.66
C LEU A 12 -28.13 1.15 12.60
N GLY A 13 -28.36 1.16 13.92
CA GLY A 13 -27.27 1.11 14.90
C GLY A 13 -26.47 -0.20 14.80
N GLU A 14 -27.15 -1.33 14.61
CA GLU A 14 -26.52 -2.63 14.39
C GLU A 14 -25.69 -2.65 13.11
N ASN A 15 -26.22 -2.11 12.01
CA ASN A 15 -25.52 -2.02 10.72
C ASN A 15 -24.25 -1.17 10.81
N ILE A 16 -24.28 -0.04 11.52
CA ILE A 16 -23.09 0.78 11.77
C ILE A 16 -22.05 -0.04 12.55
N GLY A 17 -22.47 -0.72 13.62
CA GLY A 17 -21.59 -1.57 14.40
C GLY A 17 -20.97 -2.71 13.59
N LEU A 18 -21.72 -3.29 12.66
CA LEU A 18 -21.22 -4.32 11.74
C LEU A 18 -20.18 -3.76 10.77
N ALA A 19 -20.42 -2.58 10.20
CA ALA A 19 -19.48 -1.92 9.28
C ALA A 19 -18.12 -1.67 9.95
N PHE A 20 -18.10 -1.12 11.17
CA PHE A 20 -16.84 -0.90 11.88
C PHE A 20 -16.11 -2.19 12.24
N ARG A 21 -16.84 -3.25 12.63
CA ARG A 21 -16.23 -4.57 12.86
C ARG A 21 -15.61 -5.15 11.58
N TYR A 22 -16.27 -4.95 10.45
CA TYR A 22 -15.76 -5.39 9.15
C TYR A 22 -14.49 -4.63 8.76
N ILE A 23 -14.44 -3.31 8.95
CA ILE A 23 -13.23 -2.50 8.74
C ILE A 23 -12.07 -2.99 9.64
N GLN A 24 -12.34 -3.23 10.92
CA GLN A 24 -11.33 -3.79 11.83
C GLN A 24 -10.82 -5.15 11.37
N GLN A 25 -11.69 -5.98 10.79
CA GLN A 25 -11.32 -7.28 10.25
C GLN A 25 -10.41 -7.13 9.02
N ILE A 26 -10.72 -6.22 8.10
CA ILE A 26 -9.86 -5.90 6.94
C ILE A 26 -8.45 -5.50 7.40
N PHE A 27 -8.32 -4.67 8.43
CA PHE A 27 -7.00 -4.26 8.94
C PHE A 27 -6.24 -5.43 9.59
N LYS A 28 -6.93 -6.34 10.28
CA LYS A 28 -6.30 -7.55 10.84
C LYS A 28 -5.78 -8.47 9.73
N GLU A 29 -6.56 -8.67 8.67
CA GLU A 29 -6.17 -9.49 7.53
C GLU A 29 -5.02 -8.85 6.75
N THR A 30 -5.04 -7.53 6.56
CA THR A 30 -3.93 -6.80 5.94
C THR A 30 -2.64 -6.93 6.75
N ALA A 31 -2.72 -6.84 8.09
CA ALA A 31 -1.56 -7.07 8.95
C ALA A 31 -1.05 -8.52 8.87
N GLN A 32 -1.93 -9.51 8.71
CA GLN A 32 -1.54 -10.91 8.48
C GLN A 32 -0.82 -11.08 7.13
N LEU A 33 -1.35 -10.48 6.06
CA LEU A 33 -0.71 -10.46 4.74
C LEU A 33 0.71 -9.88 4.82
N MET A 34 0.87 -8.71 5.43
CA MET A 34 2.19 -8.06 5.58
C MET A 34 3.17 -8.91 6.39
N ARG A 35 2.73 -9.55 7.49
CA ARG A 35 3.59 -10.45 8.28
C ARG A 35 3.98 -11.71 7.52
N LYS A 36 3.09 -12.23 6.68
CA LYS A 36 3.41 -13.38 5.82
C LYS A 36 4.43 -12.98 4.76
N LEU A 37 4.25 -11.81 4.15
CA LEU A 37 5.23 -11.25 3.22
C LEU A 37 6.58 -11.02 3.89
N ASP A 38 6.62 -10.48 5.11
CA ASP A 38 7.87 -10.33 5.89
C ASP A 38 8.61 -11.66 6.05
N GLY A 39 7.86 -12.75 6.29
CA GLY A 39 8.44 -14.10 6.40
C GLY A 39 9.01 -14.63 5.08
N LEU A 40 8.38 -14.30 3.94
CA LEU A 40 8.82 -14.72 2.61
C LEU A 40 10.04 -13.93 2.11
N MET A 41 10.15 -12.64 2.46
CA MET A 41 11.24 -11.76 2.05
C MET A 41 12.62 -12.20 2.58
N GLY A 42 12.67 -13.03 3.62
CA GLY A 42 13.91 -13.61 4.13
C GLY A 42 14.79 -12.62 4.90
N LYS A 43 16.07 -12.96 5.09
CA LYS A 43 16.99 -12.18 5.96
C LYS A 43 17.61 -10.97 5.28
N ASP A 44 17.64 -10.98 3.95
CA ASP A 44 18.31 -9.96 3.14
C ASP A 44 17.47 -8.69 3.02
N TRP A 45 16.16 -8.80 3.24
CA TRP A 45 15.20 -7.71 3.16
C TRP A 45 14.62 -7.40 4.55
N ARG A 46 14.62 -6.13 4.94
CA ARG A 46 14.13 -5.69 6.26
C ARG A 46 13.13 -4.56 6.14
N PRO A 47 12.08 -4.51 6.97
CA PRO A 47 11.12 -3.41 6.95
C PRO A 47 11.79 -2.05 7.24
N THR A 48 11.71 -1.13 6.28
CA THR A 48 12.32 0.21 6.36
C THR A 48 11.78 1.03 7.54
N TYR A 49 10.48 0.89 7.82
CA TYR A 49 9.77 1.70 8.83
C TYR A 49 9.37 0.90 10.08
N GLY A 50 10.10 -0.19 10.39
CA GLY A 50 9.84 -1.03 11.55
C GLY A 50 8.45 -1.65 11.49
N ASN A 51 7.58 -1.37 12.46
CA ASN A 51 6.19 -1.87 12.50
C ASN A 51 5.15 -0.82 12.07
N ARG A 52 5.58 0.32 11.54
CA ARG A 52 4.66 1.34 11.02
C ARG A 52 4.17 0.92 9.64
N THR A 53 2.86 1.00 9.44
CA THR A 53 2.20 0.59 8.19
C THR A 53 1.26 1.65 7.65
N THR A 54 0.97 2.72 8.40
CA THR A 54 0.10 3.80 7.97
C THR A 54 0.77 5.14 8.23
N ARG A 55 0.35 6.14 7.46
CA ARG A 55 0.69 7.55 7.63
C ARG A 55 -0.51 8.36 7.15
N ASP A 56 -0.61 9.61 7.61
CA ASP A 56 -1.63 10.58 7.18
C ASP A 56 -3.08 10.26 7.60
N VAL A 57 -3.22 9.45 8.66
CA VAL A 57 -4.45 9.49 9.48
C VAL A 57 -4.44 10.79 10.28
N THR A 58 -5.50 11.56 10.19
CA THR A 58 -5.62 12.85 10.90
C THR A 58 -6.49 12.75 12.14
N SER A 59 -6.22 13.62 13.10
CA SER A 59 -7.11 13.89 14.24
C SER A 59 -7.80 15.25 14.12
N HIS A 60 -7.68 15.90 12.97
CA HIS A 60 -8.18 17.24 12.72
C HIS A 60 -9.69 17.22 12.40
N ILE A 61 -10.45 18.14 12.97
CA ILE A 61 -11.91 18.17 12.81
C ILE A 61 -12.36 18.60 11.42
N ASP A 62 -11.53 19.40 10.74
CA ASP A 62 -11.85 19.91 9.40
C ASP A 62 -11.55 18.87 8.30
N ASP A 63 -10.92 17.74 8.64
CA ASP A 63 -10.50 16.70 7.68
C ASP A 63 -11.03 15.30 8.08
N PRO A 64 -12.37 15.12 8.24
CA PRO A 64 -12.94 13.88 8.76
C PRO A 64 -12.75 12.66 7.86
N ASP A 65 -12.54 12.86 6.56
CA ASP A 65 -12.34 11.77 5.60
C ASP A 65 -11.08 10.94 5.94
N TYR A 66 -10.02 11.60 6.43
CA TYR A 66 -8.77 10.96 6.83
C TYR A 66 -8.75 10.49 8.30
N TRP A 67 -9.91 10.45 8.98
CA TRP A 67 -10.02 9.74 10.26
C TRP A 67 -9.96 8.22 10.06
N LEU A 68 -10.31 7.76 8.86
CA LEU A 68 -10.15 6.38 8.43
C LEU A 68 -8.85 6.24 7.62
N VAL A 69 -8.18 5.12 7.79
CA VAL A 69 -6.96 4.80 7.02
C VAL A 69 -7.33 4.64 5.54
N GLU A 70 -6.75 5.48 4.67
CA GLU A 70 -6.86 5.35 3.21
C GLU A 70 -6.01 4.20 2.69
N ALA A 71 -4.78 4.08 3.20
CA ALA A 71 -3.82 3.13 2.71
C ALA A 71 -2.87 2.60 3.79
N SER A 72 -2.28 1.43 3.54
CA SER A 72 -1.23 0.86 4.38
C SER A 72 -0.04 0.40 3.54
N PHE A 73 1.17 0.77 3.94
CA PHE A 73 2.40 0.43 3.23
C PHE A 73 3.27 -0.59 4.00
N ARG A 74 4.09 -1.33 3.25
CA ARG A 74 5.18 -2.14 3.76
C ARG A 74 6.35 -2.08 2.78
N ILE A 75 7.39 -1.34 3.15
CA ILE A 75 8.59 -1.14 2.33
C ILE A 75 9.77 -1.88 2.96
N TYR A 76 10.61 -2.48 2.12
CA TYR A 76 11.75 -3.29 2.48
C TYR A 76 13.06 -2.70 1.93
N ASP A 77 14.05 -2.63 2.81
CA ASP A 77 15.44 -2.31 2.51
C ASP A 77 16.25 -3.59 2.32
N SER A 78 17.18 -3.59 1.37
CA SER A 78 18.22 -4.62 1.24
C SER A 78 19.59 -4.06 1.59
N THR A 79 20.41 -4.85 2.29
CA THR A 79 21.83 -4.52 2.49
C THR A 79 22.67 -4.81 1.26
N ASN A 80 22.20 -5.74 0.40
CA ASN A 80 22.90 -6.17 -0.81
C ASN A 80 22.57 -5.25 -2.00
N GLU A 81 21.39 -4.61 -1.96
CA GLU A 81 20.91 -3.68 -2.99
C GLU A 81 20.51 -2.34 -2.31
N PRO A 82 21.48 -1.52 -1.86
CA PRO A 82 21.21 -0.34 -1.03
C PRO A 82 20.40 0.76 -1.75
N ASN A 83 20.43 0.78 -3.08
CA ASN A 83 19.66 1.69 -3.93
C ASN A 83 18.26 1.16 -4.23
N THR A 84 17.95 -0.10 -3.94
CA THR A 84 16.67 -0.71 -4.30
C THR A 84 15.78 -0.86 -3.08
N LYS A 85 14.51 -0.51 -3.24
CA LYS A 85 13.44 -0.84 -2.31
C LYS A 85 12.42 -1.71 -2.99
N LYS A 86 11.87 -2.64 -2.22
CA LYS A 86 10.73 -3.46 -2.63
C LYS A 86 9.60 -3.22 -1.65
N GLY A 87 8.36 -3.33 -2.07
CA GLY A 87 7.28 -3.11 -1.14
C GLY A 87 5.90 -3.33 -1.72
N ILE A 88 4.94 -3.15 -0.82
CA ILE A 88 3.52 -3.15 -1.14
C ILE A 88 2.83 -1.95 -0.51
N THR A 89 1.75 -1.50 -1.16
CA THR A 89 0.80 -0.54 -0.63
C THR A 89 -0.61 -1.08 -0.83
N VAL A 90 -1.33 -1.34 0.25
CA VAL A 90 -2.76 -1.67 0.23
C VAL A 90 -3.54 -0.37 0.26
N VAL A 91 -4.40 -0.15 -0.73
CA VAL A 91 -5.29 1.00 -0.81
C VAL A 91 -6.71 0.53 -0.54
N TYR A 92 -7.38 1.11 0.44
CA TYR A 92 -8.72 0.67 0.86
C TYR A 92 -9.83 1.47 0.20
N TRP A 93 -9.63 2.78 0.01
CA TRP A 93 -10.57 3.71 -0.60
C TRP A 93 -9.82 4.90 -1.23
N GLY A 94 -10.48 5.70 -2.07
CA GLY A 94 -9.91 6.86 -2.77
C GLY A 94 -10.66 7.15 -4.08
N GLU A 95 -10.48 8.33 -4.67
CA GLU A 95 -11.25 8.76 -5.86
C GLU A 95 -10.97 7.92 -7.12
N ASN A 96 -9.81 7.27 -7.19
CA ASN A 96 -9.32 6.57 -8.39
C ASN A 96 -9.35 5.04 -8.28
N ILE A 97 -10.13 4.48 -7.33
CA ILE A 97 -10.30 3.04 -7.18
C ILE A 97 -11.77 2.65 -6.92
N ASP A 98 -12.25 1.63 -7.60
CA ASP A 98 -13.61 1.10 -7.40
C ASP A 98 -13.70 0.07 -6.26
N GLN A 99 -12.56 -0.49 -5.87
CA GLN A 99 -12.43 -1.51 -4.83
C GLN A 99 -11.01 -1.50 -4.24
N PRO A 100 -10.79 -2.07 -3.04
CA PRO A 100 -9.45 -2.14 -2.47
C PRO A 100 -8.46 -2.86 -3.39
N ILE A 101 -7.25 -2.31 -3.51
CA ILE A 101 -6.18 -2.85 -4.33
C ILE A 101 -4.90 -3.05 -3.51
N LEU A 102 -4.06 -3.99 -3.97
CA LEU A 102 -2.70 -4.15 -3.53
C LEU A 102 -1.77 -3.70 -4.66
N ILE A 103 -1.09 -2.59 -4.46
CA ILE A 103 0.03 -2.13 -5.29
C ILE A 103 1.28 -2.85 -4.80
N VAL A 104 2.08 -3.35 -5.73
CA VAL A 104 3.31 -4.09 -5.50
C VAL A 104 4.38 -3.50 -6.39
N GLY A 105 5.58 -3.27 -5.86
CA GLY A 105 6.61 -2.69 -6.70
C GLY A 105 8.03 -2.72 -6.17
N LYS A 106 8.94 -2.44 -7.10
CA LYS A 106 10.35 -2.18 -6.89
C LYS A 106 10.64 -0.74 -7.30
N MET A 107 11.42 -0.03 -6.49
CA MET A 107 11.85 1.34 -6.72
C MET A 107 13.37 1.39 -6.63
N ASP A 108 14.01 1.97 -7.64
CA ASP A 108 15.45 2.19 -7.69
C ASP A 108 15.74 3.66 -7.42
N TYR A 109 16.57 3.94 -6.41
CA TYR A 109 16.84 5.27 -5.87
C TYR A 109 18.20 5.79 -6.30
N ILE A 110 18.28 7.11 -6.46
CA ILE A 110 19.54 7.81 -6.65
C ILE A 110 20.29 7.83 -5.32
N LEU A 111 21.48 7.22 -5.31
CA LEU A 111 22.34 7.22 -4.13
C LEU A 111 23.07 8.55 -3.95
N ASP A 112 23.22 8.94 -2.70
CA ASP A 112 24.19 9.95 -2.31
C ASP A 112 25.61 9.39 -2.48
N SER A 113 26.46 10.11 -3.22
CA SER A 113 27.81 9.66 -3.57
C SER A 113 28.72 9.45 -2.35
N THR A 114 28.42 10.10 -1.22
CA THR A 114 29.24 10.06 -0.01
C THR A 114 28.78 8.94 0.93
N THR A 115 27.48 8.83 1.17
CA THR A 115 26.91 7.89 2.13
C THR A 115 26.54 6.54 1.53
N GLN A 116 26.46 6.46 0.19
CA GLN A 116 26.00 5.28 -0.54
C GLN A 116 24.60 4.82 -0.08
N ARG A 117 23.74 5.79 0.23
CA ARG A 117 22.35 5.60 0.67
C ARG A 117 21.41 6.50 -0.14
N PRO A 118 20.11 6.16 -0.27
CA PRO A 118 19.14 7.04 -0.90
C PRO A 118 19.14 8.44 -0.25
N LYS A 119 19.21 9.49 -1.08
CA LYS A 119 19.18 10.89 -0.60
C LYS A 119 17.93 11.22 0.20
N ARG A 120 16.79 10.69 -0.26
CA ARG A 120 15.48 10.80 0.35
C ARG A 120 14.69 9.53 0.00
N GLN A 121 13.77 9.17 0.89
CA GLN A 121 12.83 8.08 0.68
C GLN A 121 11.51 8.42 1.36
N HIS A 122 10.40 8.17 0.69
CA HIS A 122 9.05 8.36 1.20
C HIS A 122 8.29 7.04 1.17
N HIS A 123 7.44 6.84 2.17
CA HIS A 123 6.62 5.65 2.29
C HIS A 123 5.49 5.60 1.24
N TRP A 124 5.18 6.76 0.65
CA TRP A 124 4.28 6.89 -0.49
C TRP A 124 4.98 6.88 -1.85
N ASP A 125 6.30 6.69 -1.96
CA ASP A 125 6.94 6.68 -3.28
C ASP A 125 6.29 5.62 -4.21
N LEU A 126 5.89 4.46 -3.67
CA LEU A 126 5.19 3.41 -4.41
C LEU A 126 3.74 3.78 -4.78
N TRP A 127 3.08 4.57 -3.92
CA TRP A 127 1.77 5.13 -4.19
C TRP A 127 1.85 6.17 -5.31
N ASP A 128 2.80 7.10 -5.19
CA ASP A 128 3.06 8.15 -6.18
C ASP A 128 3.43 7.52 -7.52
N ALA A 129 4.23 6.45 -7.48
CA ALA A 129 4.55 5.65 -8.66
C ALA A 129 3.27 5.18 -9.36
N TRP A 130 2.25 4.73 -8.61
CA TRP A 130 0.99 4.18 -9.14
C TRP A 130 -0.04 5.25 -9.57
N PHE A 131 -0.22 6.32 -8.80
CA PHE A 131 -1.30 7.30 -9.00
C PHE A 131 -0.87 8.63 -9.61
N GLU A 132 0.37 9.08 -9.38
CA GLU A 132 0.77 10.46 -9.71
C GLU A 132 1.71 10.56 -10.93
N ARG A 133 2.51 9.53 -11.15
CA ARG A 133 3.57 9.52 -12.18
C ARG A 133 3.10 8.81 -13.44
N ASP A 134 3.49 9.34 -14.61
CA ASP A 134 3.19 8.80 -15.94
C ASP A 134 1.73 8.35 -16.10
N TYR A 135 0.86 9.33 -16.42
CA TYR A 135 -0.57 9.13 -16.57
C TYR A 135 -0.89 8.31 -17.82
N GLU A 136 -0.79 7.00 -17.67
CA GLU A 136 -1.40 6.01 -18.55
C GLU A 136 -2.53 5.32 -17.79
N GLU A 137 -3.56 4.87 -18.51
CA GLU A 137 -4.67 4.12 -17.90
C GLU A 137 -4.15 2.77 -17.41
N ARG A 138 -3.91 2.67 -16.10
CA ARG A 138 -3.37 1.47 -15.46
C ARG A 138 -4.45 0.51 -15.03
N LYS A 139 -4.19 -0.77 -15.27
CA LYS A 139 -5.10 -1.87 -14.95
C LYS A 139 -4.64 -2.59 -13.70
N THR A 140 -5.60 -3.01 -12.91
CA THR A 140 -5.38 -3.81 -11.70
C THR A 140 -5.36 -5.31 -12.02
N ASP A 141 -4.91 -5.71 -13.21
CA ASP A 141 -4.86 -7.13 -13.63
C ASP A 141 -3.48 -7.79 -13.36
N GLY A 142 -2.59 -7.06 -12.68
CA GLY A 142 -1.22 -7.48 -12.41
C GLY A 142 -0.25 -7.28 -13.58
N THR A 143 -0.63 -6.49 -14.59
CA THR A 143 0.29 -5.94 -15.60
C THR A 143 1.34 -5.06 -14.92
N VAL A 144 2.61 -5.25 -15.31
CA VAL A 144 3.73 -4.47 -14.78
C VAL A 144 3.93 -3.22 -15.64
N TYR A 145 3.97 -2.07 -14.97
CA TYR A 145 4.25 -0.77 -15.55
C TYR A 145 5.64 -0.30 -15.10
N GLN A 146 6.41 0.25 -16.03
CA GLN A 146 7.65 0.96 -15.73
C GLN A 146 7.34 2.46 -15.67
N VAL A 147 7.82 3.10 -14.62
CA VAL A 147 7.56 4.51 -14.30
C VAL A 147 8.89 5.20 -14.16
N LYS A 148 9.08 6.32 -14.86
CA LYS A 148 10.31 7.12 -14.75
C LYS A 148 10.06 8.36 -13.93
N TYR A 149 11.04 8.69 -13.11
CA TYR A 149 11.02 9.90 -12.28
C TYR A 149 11.97 10.92 -12.91
N GLU A 150 11.41 11.80 -13.74
CA GLU A 150 12.19 12.71 -14.59
C GLU A 150 12.34 14.13 -14.01
N ARG A 151 11.82 14.43 -12.82
CA ARG A 151 11.95 15.77 -12.23
C ARG A 151 13.32 15.95 -11.58
N GLU A 152 13.86 17.17 -11.63
CA GLU A 152 15.21 17.47 -11.09
C GLU A 152 15.33 17.21 -9.58
N ASP A 153 14.22 17.27 -8.83
CA ASP A 153 14.15 17.01 -7.40
C ASP A 153 13.75 15.57 -7.04
N ASP A 154 13.55 14.71 -8.04
CA ASP A 154 13.26 13.30 -7.82
C ASP A 154 14.51 12.58 -7.28
N TYR A 155 14.26 11.67 -6.34
CA TYR A 155 15.27 10.84 -5.67
C TYR A 155 15.06 9.34 -5.94
N VAL A 156 13.94 9.00 -6.56
CA VAL A 156 13.70 7.74 -7.26
C VAL A 156 14.14 7.97 -8.71
N GLU A 157 14.80 7.01 -9.33
CA GLU A 157 15.18 7.04 -10.74
C GLU A 157 14.09 6.36 -11.59
N GLU A 158 13.71 5.15 -11.20
CA GLU A 158 12.63 4.40 -11.82
C GLU A 158 11.89 3.52 -10.81
N ALA A 159 10.65 3.19 -11.15
CA ALA A 159 9.88 2.19 -10.44
C ALA A 159 9.28 1.18 -11.43
N ARG A 160 9.16 -0.07 -10.99
CA ARG A 160 8.37 -1.10 -11.66
C ARG A 160 7.27 -1.53 -10.72
N VAL A 161 6.02 -1.33 -11.15
CA VAL A 161 4.85 -1.47 -10.29
C VAL A 161 3.74 -2.24 -10.99
N PHE A 162 2.96 -2.99 -10.22
CA PHE A 162 1.69 -3.56 -10.67
C PHE A 162 0.68 -3.49 -9.53
N ALA A 163 -0.60 -3.58 -9.86
CA ALA A 163 -1.64 -3.72 -8.84
C ALA A 163 -2.59 -4.86 -9.16
N ILE A 164 -3.19 -5.41 -8.10
CA ILE A 164 -4.26 -6.41 -8.17
C ILE A 164 -5.39 -6.06 -7.18
N PRO A 165 -6.66 -6.41 -7.43
CA PRO A 165 -7.70 -6.33 -6.43
C PRO A 165 -7.30 -7.09 -5.18
N LEU A 166 -7.45 -6.48 -4.01
CA LEU A 166 -7.10 -7.13 -2.75
C LEU A 166 -7.92 -8.42 -2.56
N ILE A 167 -9.17 -8.43 -3.01
CA ILE A 167 -10.08 -9.59 -2.98
C ILE A 167 -9.58 -10.79 -3.82
N SER A 168 -8.61 -10.57 -4.71
CA SER A 168 -8.00 -11.66 -5.48
C SER A 168 -7.00 -12.50 -4.67
N ILE A 169 -6.66 -12.07 -3.45
CA ILE A 169 -5.77 -12.78 -2.53
C ILE A 169 -6.63 -13.50 -1.50
N GLN A 170 -6.81 -14.81 -1.68
CA GLN A 170 -7.73 -15.61 -0.85
C GLN A 170 -7.00 -16.67 -0.01
N SER A 171 -5.70 -16.84 -0.21
CA SER A 171 -4.89 -17.88 0.41
C SER A 171 -3.43 -17.46 0.60
N GLU A 172 -2.68 -18.20 1.42
CA GLU A 172 -1.23 -18.01 1.53
C GLU A 172 -0.50 -18.30 0.22
N ASP A 173 -1.04 -19.20 -0.61
CA ASP A 173 -0.47 -19.50 -1.92
C ASP A 173 -0.64 -18.31 -2.89
N ASP A 174 -1.75 -17.57 -2.80
CA ASP A 174 -1.92 -16.33 -3.56
C ASP A 174 -0.92 -15.26 -3.12
N ILE A 175 -0.65 -15.12 -1.81
CA ILE A 175 0.40 -14.20 -1.31
C ILE A 175 1.74 -14.57 -1.93
N LYS A 176 2.07 -15.86 -1.98
CA LYS A 176 3.33 -16.30 -2.58
C LYS A 176 3.37 -16.03 -4.08
N THR A 177 2.40 -16.55 -4.83
CA THR A 177 2.46 -16.62 -6.31
C THR A 177 2.08 -15.30 -6.98
N ARG A 178 1.11 -14.56 -6.44
CA ARG A 178 0.60 -13.31 -7.04
C ARG A 178 1.32 -12.07 -6.54
N VAL A 179 1.91 -12.12 -5.34
CA VAL A 179 2.57 -10.96 -4.72
C VAL A 179 4.08 -11.19 -4.64
N TYR A 180 4.53 -12.15 -3.84
CA TYR A 180 5.96 -12.31 -3.53
C TYR A 180 6.79 -12.73 -4.74
N ASP A 181 6.43 -13.82 -5.43
CA ASP A 181 7.19 -14.34 -6.57
C ASP A 181 7.26 -13.29 -7.68
N LYS A 182 6.16 -12.55 -7.92
CA LYS A 182 6.17 -11.41 -8.84
C LYS A 182 7.10 -10.30 -8.37
N LEU A 183 7.00 -9.86 -7.11
CA LEU A 183 7.81 -8.79 -6.53
C LEU A 183 9.32 -9.09 -6.58
N ILE A 184 9.73 -10.33 -6.33
CA ILE A 184 11.14 -10.70 -6.38
C ILE A 184 11.67 -10.68 -7.81
N ASN A 185 10.82 -10.99 -8.79
CA ASN A 185 11.16 -11.00 -10.22
C ASN A 185 10.93 -9.66 -10.94
N LEU A 186 10.46 -8.62 -10.23
CA LEU A 186 10.66 -7.24 -10.65
C LEU A 186 12.15 -6.93 -10.50
#